data_AF-A0A9W8KKM9-F1
#
_entry.id   AF-A0A9W8KKM9-F1
#
_cell.length_a   1.000
_cell.length_b   1.000
_cell.length_c   1.000
_cell.angle_alpha   90.00
_cell.angle_beta   90.00
_cell.angle_gamma   90.00
#
_symmetry.space_group_name_H-M   'P 1'
#
loop_
_entity.id
_entity.type
_entity.pdbx_description
1 polymer ?
#
loop_
_entity_poly.entity_id
_entity_poly.type
_entity_poly.pdbx_seq_one_letter_code
_entity_poly.pdbx_strand_id
1 'polypeptide(L)'
;MATLQYTGVFALLLAEVFVFILLILPMPMRWKRAMITWSSQSVVAQRVIYGVRIAFGFVLLLFADAAMRLRRVQEEKAKSRLIDDHAICQQKVQQFYAQRNTYLTGITMFLGLILISTHSLISQIVTNSSASSAPRVVTSGPGSAKAEVERLKGKLADANKEIEELKRKDRDMDNLKKQADSNHNEYMRLADECKELQKKLDSKNESKKDA
;
A
#
# COMPACT_ATOMS: atom_id res chain seq x y z
N MET A 1 -25.26 18.18 15.88
CA MET A 1 -24.25 17.81 14.86
C MET A 1 -23.47 16.54 15.24
N ALA A 2 -24.15 15.47 15.67
CA ALA A 2 -23.49 14.24 16.11
C ALA A 2 -23.67 13.07 15.12
N THR A 3 -24.63 13.19 14.19
CA THR A 3 -24.98 12.14 13.22
C THR A 3 -23.84 11.77 12.29
N LEU A 4 -23.06 12.74 11.79
CA LEU A 4 -22.02 12.49 10.78
C LEU A 4 -20.87 11.60 11.31
N GLN A 5 -20.45 11.82 12.56
CA GLN A 5 -19.41 11.00 13.20
C GLN A 5 -19.89 9.57 13.44
N TYR A 6 -21.15 9.39 13.86
CA TYR A 6 -21.72 8.07 14.12
C TYR A 6 -22.02 7.29 12.84
N THR A 7 -22.48 7.98 11.79
CA THR A 7 -22.68 7.37 10.47
C THR A 7 -21.35 6.87 9.90
N GLY A 8 -20.25 7.62 10.08
CA GLY A 8 -18.92 7.20 9.64
C GLY A 8 -18.43 5.93 10.34
N VAL A 9 -18.51 5.87 11.67
CA VAL A 9 -18.09 4.68 12.45
C VAL A 9 -18.97 3.47 12.13
N PHE A 10 -20.29 3.67 12.00
CA PHE A 10 -21.22 2.60 11.65
C PHE A 10 -20.99 2.07 10.22
N ALA A 11 -20.75 2.97 9.25
CA ALA A 11 -20.43 2.58 7.88
C ALA A 11 -19.10 1.81 7.80
N LEU A 12 -18.09 2.22 8.58
CA LEU A 12 -16.81 1.53 8.69
C LEU A 12 -16.98 0.11 9.26
N LEU A 13 -17.80 -0.04 10.31
CA LEU A 13 -18.15 -1.35 10.87
C LEU A 13 -18.85 -2.24 9.85
N LEU A 14 -19.86 -1.71 9.15
CA LEU A 14 -20.57 -2.45 8.10
C LEU A 14 -19.63 -2.88 6.98
N ALA A 15 -18.71 -2.02 6.56
CA ALA A 15 -17.69 -2.34 5.57
C ALA A 15 -16.74 -3.42 6.07
N GLU A 16 -16.24 -3.33 7.30
CA GLU A 16 -15.35 -4.34 7.89
C GLU A 16 -16.04 -5.69 8.06
N VAL A 17 -17.29 -5.72 8.53
CA VAL A 17 -18.09 -6.96 8.63
C VAL A 17 -18.34 -7.55 7.25
N PHE A 18 -18.64 -6.73 6.25
CA PHE A 18 -18.81 -7.19 4.87
C PHE A 18 -17.52 -7.79 4.31
N VAL A 19 -16.38 -7.11 4.48
CA VAL A 19 -15.07 -7.62 4.06
C VAL A 19 -14.70 -8.88 4.84
N PHE A 20 -15.03 -8.96 6.13
CA PHE A 20 -14.78 -10.13 6.97
C PHE A 20 -15.60 -11.34 6.52
N ILE A 21 -16.90 -11.16 6.24
CA ILE A 21 -17.75 -12.21 5.68
C ILE A 21 -17.22 -12.65 4.31
N LEU A 22 -16.81 -11.71 3.45
CA LEU A 22 -16.20 -12.01 2.16
C LEU A 22 -14.90 -12.83 2.31
N LEU A 23 -14.11 -12.53 3.33
CA LEU A 23 -12.80 -13.18 3.59
C LEU A 23 -12.95 -14.55 4.28
N ILE A 24 -13.93 -14.69 5.19
CA ILE A 24 -14.28 -15.94 5.87
C ILE A 24 -15.00 -16.91 4.96
N LEU A 25 -15.80 -16.41 4.00
CA LEU A 25 -16.41 -17.27 3.02
C LEU A 25 -15.29 -18.13 2.42
N PRO A 26 -15.44 -19.47 2.35
CA PRO A 26 -14.49 -20.32 1.67
C PRO A 26 -14.56 -19.99 0.17
N MET A 27 -13.95 -18.88 -0.22
CA MET A 27 -13.97 -18.39 -1.59
C MET A 27 -13.30 -19.46 -2.46
N PRO A 28 -13.90 -19.81 -3.62
CA PRO A 28 -13.37 -20.83 -4.49
C PRO A 28 -11.92 -20.53 -4.85
N MET A 29 -11.05 -21.55 -4.73
CA MET A 29 -9.58 -21.42 -4.83
C MET A 29 -9.11 -20.73 -6.12
N ARG A 30 -9.95 -20.74 -7.16
CA ARG A 30 -9.74 -20.04 -8.44
C ARG A 30 -9.78 -18.52 -8.31
N TRP A 31 -10.70 -17.99 -7.52
CA TRP A 31 -10.83 -16.56 -7.27
C TRP A 31 -9.75 -16.08 -6.32
N LYS A 32 -9.42 -16.88 -5.29
CA LYS A 32 -8.28 -16.61 -4.39
C LYS A 32 -6.95 -16.59 -5.16
N ARG A 33 -6.70 -17.57 -6.04
CA ARG A 33 -5.51 -17.57 -6.91
C ARG A 33 -5.51 -16.37 -7.85
N ALA A 34 -6.61 -16.06 -8.53
CA ALA A 34 -6.70 -14.92 -9.45
C ALA A 34 -6.48 -13.58 -8.72
N MET A 35 -7.08 -13.37 -7.54
CA MET A 35 -6.86 -12.17 -6.73
C MET A 35 -5.42 -12.08 -6.23
N ILE A 36 -4.79 -13.19 -5.83
CA ILE A 36 -3.42 -13.19 -5.31
C ILE A 36 -2.40 -13.08 -6.43
N THR A 37 -2.58 -13.70 -7.59
CA THR A 37 -1.68 -13.51 -8.75
C THR A 37 -1.85 -12.10 -9.33
N TRP A 38 -3.08 -11.58 -9.41
CA TRP A 38 -3.29 -10.19 -9.80
C TRP A 38 -2.73 -9.22 -8.74
N SER A 39 -2.81 -9.58 -7.45
CA SER A 39 -2.28 -8.80 -6.34
C SER A 39 -0.75 -8.91 -6.16
N SER A 40 -0.12 -9.99 -6.61
CA SER A 40 1.33 -10.18 -6.53
C SER A 40 2.05 -9.66 -7.78
N GLN A 41 1.34 -9.56 -8.91
CA GLN A 41 1.88 -9.14 -10.19
C GLN A 41 1.59 -7.65 -10.50
N SER A 42 0.63 -7.03 -9.80
CA SER A 42 0.29 -5.61 -9.93
C SER A 42 0.86 -4.75 -8.80
N VAL A 43 1.65 -3.74 -9.17
CA VAL A 43 2.17 -2.67 -8.27
C VAL A 43 1.04 -1.95 -7.52
N VAL A 44 -0.17 -1.97 -8.06
CA VAL A 44 -1.36 -1.33 -7.49
C VAL A 44 -1.81 -2.03 -6.21
N ALA A 45 -1.77 -3.37 -6.17
CA ALA A 45 -2.27 -4.10 -5.01
C ALA A 45 -1.35 -3.98 -3.80
N GLN A 46 -0.02 -3.91 -4.01
CA GLN A 46 0.92 -3.57 -2.94
C GLN A 46 0.65 -2.17 -2.36
N ARG A 47 0.36 -1.18 -3.21
CA ARG A 47 -0.03 0.17 -2.77
C ARG A 47 -1.35 0.17 -2.00
N VAL A 48 -2.34 -0.61 -2.43
CA VAL A 48 -3.63 -0.76 -1.75
C VAL A 48 -3.47 -1.39 -0.37
N ILE A 49 -2.71 -2.48 -0.25
CA ILE A 49 -2.45 -3.14 1.05
C ILE A 49 -1.72 -2.20 2.01
N TYR A 50 -0.75 -1.43 1.50
CA TYR A 50 -0.05 -0.42 2.29
C TYR A 50 -0.99 0.70 2.74
N GLY A 51 -1.88 1.16 1.85
CA GLY A 51 -2.93 2.14 2.17
C GLY A 51 -3.91 1.63 3.24
N VAL A 52 -4.32 0.37 3.16
CA VAL A 52 -5.17 -0.27 4.19
C VAL A 52 -4.45 -0.35 5.54
N ARG A 53 -3.14 -0.66 5.56
CA ARG A 53 -2.35 -0.65 6.80
C ARG A 53 -2.26 0.75 7.43
N ILE A 54 -2.07 1.79 6.62
CA ILE A 54 -2.06 3.18 7.09
C ILE A 54 -3.44 3.59 7.60
N ALA A 55 -4.50 3.27 6.86
CA ALA A 55 -5.88 3.54 7.26
C ALA A 55 -6.23 2.87 8.60
N PHE A 56 -5.77 1.63 8.80
CA PHE A 56 -5.92 0.94 10.09
C PHE A 56 -5.20 1.66 11.23
N GLY A 57 -4.01 2.21 10.98
CA GLY A 57 -3.31 3.09 11.94
C GLY A 57 -4.12 4.35 12.31
N PHE A 58 -4.82 4.94 11.34
CA PHE A 58 -5.73 6.06 11.56
C PHE A 58 -6.96 5.67 12.40
N VAL A 59 -7.55 4.50 12.14
CA VAL A 59 -8.65 3.94 12.93
C VAL A 59 -8.20 3.70 14.38
N LEU A 60 -6.98 3.21 14.56
CA LEU A 60 -6.33 3.05 15.87
C LEU A 60 -6.18 4.37 16.62
N LEU A 61 -5.77 5.45 15.94
CA LEU A 61 -5.69 6.79 16.52
C LEU A 61 -7.06 7.35 16.89
N LEU A 62 -8.07 7.15 16.03
CA LEU A 62 -9.47 7.54 16.32
C LEU A 62 -10.02 6.76 17.52
N PHE A 63 -9.66 5.48 17.66
CA PHE A 63 -10.00 4.68 18.83
C PHE A 63 -9.32 5.21 20.09
N ALA A 64 -8.02 5.53 20.02
CA ALA A 64 -7.30 6.13 21.13
C ALA A 64 -7.91 7.48 21.55
N ASP A 65 -8.28 8.35 20.60
CA ASP A 65 -9.01 9.59 20.87
C ASP A 65 -10.35 9.32 21.57
N ALA A 66 -11.15 8.39 21.04
CA ALA A 66 -12.44 8.02 21.64
C ALA A 66 -12.28 7.41 23.04
N ALA A 67 -11.23 6.64 23.29
CA ALA A 67 -10.91 6.06 24.58
C ALA A 67 -10.43 7.12 25.59
N MET A 68 -9.57 8.04 25.16
CA MET A 68 -9.12 9.17 25.98
C MET A 68 -10.29 10.10 26.33
N ARG A 69 -11.18 10.39 25.36
CA ARG A 69 -12.40 11.15 25.58
C ARG A 69 -13.34 10.45 26.56
N LEU A 70 -13.53 9.14 26.44
CA LEU A 70 -14.34 8.37 27.39
C LEU A 70 -13.75 8.42 28.80
N ARG A 71 -12.42 8.21 28.94
CA ARG A 71 -11.73 8.31 30.23
C ARG A 71 -11.92 9.67 30.89
N ARG A 72 -11.77 10.75 30.11
CA ARG A 72 -12.02 12.12 30.57
C ARG A 72 -13.44 12.34 31.05
N VAL A 73 -14.45 11.86 30.31
CA VAL A 73 -15.87 11.96 30.71
C VAL A 73 -16.15 11.18 32.00
N GLN A 74 -15.46 10.06 32.23
CA GLN A 74 -15.57 9.29 33.49
C GLN A 74 -14.89 10.02 34.66
N GLU A 75 -13.75 10.67 34.44
CA GLU A 75 -13.05 11.46 35.47
C GLU A 75 -13.82 12.73 35.85
N GLU A 76 -14.40 13.44 34.88
CA GLU A 76 -15.25 14.61 35.11
C GLU A 76 -16.49 14.26 35.95
N LYS A 77 -17.00 13.04 35.83
CA LYS A 77 -18.08 12.49 36.68
C LYS A 77 -17.61 12.21 38.11
N ALA A 78 -16.43 11.62 38.29
CA ALA A 78 -15.88 11.33 39.61
C ALA A 78 -15.64 12.60 40.44
N LYS A 79 -15.42 13.74 39.77
CA LYS A 79 -15.20 15.06 40.38
C LYS A 79 -16.45 15.93 40.47
N SER A 80 -17.48 15.67 39.65
CA SER A 80 -18.71 16.48 39.63
C SER A 80 -19.67 16.11 40.75
N ARG A 81 -19.96 17.05 41.65
CA ARG A 81 -21.09 17.00 42.59
C ARG A 81 -22.25 17.80 42.01
N LEU A 82 -22.93 17.24 41.00
CA LEU A 82 -24.16 17.85 40.50
C LEU A 82 -25.29 17.62 41.50
N ILE A 83 -26.00 18.69 41.84
CA ILE A 83 -27.15 18.69 42.77
C ILE A 83 -28.48 18.65 41.98
N ASP A 84 -28.47 19.08 40.71
CA ASP A 84 -29.64 19.13 39.85
C ASP A 84 -29.91 17.80 39.12
N ASP A 85 -31.11 17.27 39.29
CA ASP A 85 -31.52 15.94 38.81
C ASP A 85 -31.67 15.90 37.27
N HIS A 86 -32.02 17.04 36.66
CA HIS A 86 -32.09 17.17 35.20
C HIS A 86 -30.70 17.13 34.56
N ALA A 87 -29.74 17.87 35.13
CA ALA A 87 -28.34 17.83 34.71
C ALA A 87 -27.71 16.44 34.88
N ILE A 88 -28.05 15.71 35.95
CA ILE A 88 -27.61 14.32 36.18
C ILE A 88 -28.14 13.39 35.07
N CYS A 89 -29.42 13.55 34.68
CA CYS A 89 -30.02 12.75 33.62
C CYS A 89 -29.33 12.99 32.26
N GLN A 90 -29.11 14.25 31.91
CA GLN A 90 -28.42 14.62 30.67
C GLN A 90 -26.97 14.10 30.63
N GLN A 91 -26.25 14.14 31.76
CA GLN A 91 -24.89 13.63 31.86
C GLN A 91 -24.83 12.10 31.73
N LYS A 92 -25.77 11.36 32.35
CA LYS A 92 -25.90 9.90 32.19
C LYS A 92 -26.15 9.53 30.73
N VAL A 93 -27.02 10.26 30.04
CA VAL A 93 -27.31 10.03 28.61
C VAL A 93 -26.05 10.23 27.75
N GLN A 94 -25.29 11.30 27.98
CA GLN A 94 -24.01 11.53 27.28
C GLN A 94 -22.99 10.43 27.55
N GLN A 95 -22.96 9.85 28.76
CA GLN A 95 -22.09 8.72 29.11
C GLN A 95 -22.47 7.45 28.36
N PHE A 96 -23.77 7.11 28.30
CA PHE A 96 -24.24 5.96 27.53
C PHE A 96 -23.83 6.08 26.06
N TYR A 97 -23.90 7.30 25.51
CA TYR A 97 -23.43 7.55 24.15
C TYR A 97 -21.91 7.38 24.04
N ALA A 98 -21.10 8.01 24.90
CA ALA A 98 -19.65 7.89 24.84
C ALA A 98 -19.18 6.43 25.02
N GLN A 99 -19.77 5.69 25.94
CA GLN A 99 -19.43 4.31 26.24
C GLN A 99 -19.76 3.36 25.07
N ARG A 100 -20.98 3.47 24.52
CA ARG A 100 -21.37 2.68 23.33
C ARG A 100 -20.47 2.99 22.15
N ASN A 101 -20.12 4.25 21.92
CA ASN A 101 -19.28 4.65 20.80
C ASN A 101 -17.85 4.12 20.92
N THR A 102 -17.25 4.14 22.12
CA THR A 102 -15.93 3.53 22.34
C THR A 102 -15.98 2.02 22.15
N TYR A 103 -17.02 1.32 22.62
CA TYR A 103 -17.15 -0.12 22.38
C TYR A 103 -17.35 -0.46 20.90
N LEU A 104 -18.15 0.34 20.18
CA LEU A 104 -18.38 0.16 18.75
C LEU A 104 -17.06 0.29 17.98
N THR A 105 -16.28 1.35 18.26
CA THR A 105 -14.95 1.57 17.65
C THR A 105 -13.92 0.52 18.10
N GLY A 106 -14.07 -0.06 19.28
CA GLY A 106 -13.21 -1.15 19.76
C GLY A 106 -13.45 -2.45 19.01
N ILE A 107 -14.72 -2.78 18.75
CA ILE A 107 -15.10 -3.99 18.00
C ILE A 107 -14.65 -3.87 16.54
N THR A 108 -14.77 -2.70 15.90
CA THR A 108 -14.24 -2.47 14.54
C THR A 108 -12.73 -2.70 14.48
N MET A 109 -11.99 -2.12 15.42
CA MET A 109 -10.53 -2.31 15.47
C MET A 109 -10.14 -3.78 15.68
N PHE A 110 -10.85 -4.49 16.56
CA PHE A 110 -10.64 -5.92 16.78
C PHE A 110 -10.92 -6.74 15.52
N LEU A 111 -12.00 -6.44 14.80
CA LEU A 111 -12.34 -7.11 13.55
C LEU A 111 -11.30 -6.81 12.45
N GLY A 112 -10.80 -5.57 12.38
CA GLY A 112 -9.70 -5.18 11.50
C GLY A 112 -8.40 -5.94 11.78
N LEU A 113 -8.07 -6.19 13.05
CA LEU A 113 -6.93 -7.04 13.43
C LEU A 113 -7.12 -8.50 12.98
N ILE A 114 -8.33 -9.03 13.15
CA ILE A 114 -8.63 -10.39 12.68
C ILE A 114 -8.50 -10.43 11.15
N LEU A 115 -9.04 -9.45 10.43
CA LEU A 115 -8.95 -9.34 8.98
C LEU A 115 -7.50 -9.37 8.48
N ILE A 116 -6.59 -8.60 9.09
CA ILE A 116 -5.19 -8.58 8.65
C ILE A 116 -4.48 -9.90 8.96
N SER A 117 -4.81 -10.53 10.11
CA SER A 117 -4.31 -11.85 10.48
C SER A 117 -4.79 -12.93 9.51
N THR A 118 -6.09 -12.95 9.22
CA THR A 118 -6.71 -13.91 8.30
C THR A 118 -6.22 -13.71 6.87
N HIS A 119 -6.01 -12.47 6.41
CA HIS A 119 -5.39 -12.20 5.10
C HIS A 119 -3.96 -12.77 5.00
N SER A 120 -3.14 -12.56 6.04
CA SER A 120 -1.79 -13.14 6.12
C SER A 120 -1.83 -14.66 6.08
N LEU A 121 -2.73 -15.27 6.87
CA LEU A 121 -2.89 -16.72 6.93
C LEU A 121 -3.37 -17.30 5.58
N ILE A 122 -4.34 -16.66 4.93
CA ILE A 122 -4.81 -17.06 3.60
C ILE A 122 -3.70 -16.94 2.56
N SER A 123 -2.92 -15.87 2.60
CA SER A 123 -1.77 -15.68 1.71
C SER A 123 -0.74 -16.80 1.89
N GLN A 124 -0.44 -17.17 3.14
CA GLN A 124 0.45 -18.29 3.45
C GLN A 124 -0.11 -19.63 2.95
N ILE A 125 -1.40 -19.90 3.15
CA ILE A 125 -2.05 -21.13 2.66
C ILE A 125 -1.99 -21.20 1.13
N VAL A 126 -2.22 -20.09 0.41
CA VAL A 126 -2.19 -20.08 -1.06
C VAL A 126 -0.77 -20.25 -1.59
N THR A 127 0.23 -19.60 -1.00
CA THR A 127 1.64 -19.79 -1.35
C THR A 127 2.09 -21.21 -1.06
N ASN A 128 1.73 -21.78 0.10
CA ASN A 128 2.02 -23.16 0.45
C ASN A 128 1.30 -24.16 -0.44
N SER A 129 0.07 -23.85 -0.88
CA SER A 129 -0.69 -24.66 -1.86
C SER A 129 -0.11 -24.59 -3.28
N SER A 130 0.69 -23.56 -3.56
CA SER A 130 1.40 -23.39 -4.83
C SER A 130 2.77 -24.09 -4.76
N ALA A 131 3.44 -24.01 -3.61
CA ALA A 131 4.64 -24.76 -3.29
C ALA A 131 4.39 -26.27 -3.14
N SER A 132 3.19 -26.70 -2.73
CA SER A 132 2.79 -28.11 -2.73
C SER A 132 2.30 -28.62 -4.09
N SER A 133 2.07 -27.71 -5.05
CA SER A 133 1.95 -28.04 -6.48
C SER A 133 3.29 -27.97 -7.24
N ALA A 134 4.38 -27.55 -6.59
CA ALA A 134 5.67 -28.15 -6.92
C ALA A 134 5.61 -29.58 -6.37
N PRO A 135 5.86 -30.62 -7.18
CA PRO A 135 5.66 -31.98 -6.76
C PRO A 135 6.48 -32.20 -5.50
N ARG A 136 5.80 -32.42 -4.37
CA ARG A 136 6.44 -32.98 -3.19
C ARG A 136 7.20 -34.20 -3.68
N VAL A 137 8.47 -34.27 -3.32
CA VAL A 137 9.29 -35.48 -3.40
C VAL A 137 8.62 -36.53 -2.51
N VAL A 138 7.56 -37.15 -3.02
CA VAL A 138 6.93 -38.34 -2.49
C VAL A 138 7.32 -39.44 -3.44
N THR A 139 8.51 -39.98 -3.17
CA THR A 139 8.86 -41.38 -3.32
C THR A 139 7.86 -42.22 -4.14
N SER A 140 7.97 -42.21 -5.47
CA SER A 140 7.39 -43.26 -6.32
C SER A 140 8.01 -43.23 -7.73
N GLY A 141 9.02 -44.09 -7.95
CA GLY A 141 9.48 -44.54 -9.27
C GLY A 141 10.74 -43.86 -9.87
N PRO A 142 11.80 -44.61 -10.24
CA PRO A 142 13.07 -44.08 -10.78
C PRO A 142 13.00 -43.52 -12.22
N GLY A 143 11.82 -43.49 -12.86
CA GLY A 143 11.65 -43.00 -14.23
C GLY A 143 11.25 -41.52 -14.37
N SER A 144 10.65 -40.90 -13.35
CA SER A 144 10.11 -39.52 -13.45
C SER A 144 11.10 -38.42 -13.02
N ALA A 145 12.20 -38.79 -12.36
CA ALA A 145 13.19 -37.84 -11.84
C ALA A 145 14.05 -37.18 -12.93
N LYS A 146 14.30 -37.85 -14.07
CA LYS A 146 15.12 -37.27 -15.16
C LYS A 146 14.38 -36.18 -15.94
N ALA A 147 13.08 -36.35 -16.19
CA ALA A 147 12.29 -35.38 -16.95
C ALA A 147 12.05 -34.07 -16.19
N GLU A 148 11.89 -34.13 -14.86
CA GLU A 148 11.66 -32.93 -14.05
C GLU A 148 12.97 -32.16 -13.78
N VAL A 149 14.12 -32.84 -13.65
CA VAL A 149 15.44 -32.18 -13.61
C VAL A 149 15.74 -31.44 -14.90
N GLU A 150 15.33 -31.98 -16.05
CA GLU A 150 15.49 -31.33 -17.35
C GLU A 150 14.60 -30.09 -17.50
N ARG A 151 13.33 -30.15 -17.05
CA ARG A 151 12.43 -28.99 -17.03
C ARG A 151 12.87 -27.89 -16.06
N LEU A 152 13.37 -28.25 -14.87
CA LEU A 152 13.91 -27.28 -13.91
C LEU A 152 15.18 -26.63 -14.43
N LYS A 153 16.07 -27.37 -15.10
CA LYS A 153 17.22 -26.80 -15.82
C LYS A 153 16.79 -25.85 -16.94
N GLY A 154 15.73 -26.19 -17.69
CA GLY A 154 15.17 -25.31 -18.72
C GLY A 154 14.68 -23.97 -18.15
N LYS A 155 13.84 -24.01 -17.10
CA LYS A 155 13.35 -22.79 -16.44
C LYS A 155 14.47 -21.97 -15.80
N LEU A 156 15.49 -22.62 -15.26
CA LEU A 156 16.65 -21.94 -14.69
C LEU A 156 17.51 -21.28 -15.78
N ALA A 157 17.61 -21.91 -16.96
CA ALA A 157 18.26 -21.33 -18.12
C ALA A 157 17.47 -20.13 -18.69
N ASP A 158 16.14 -20.21 -18.75
CA ASP A 158 15.28 -19.12 -19.22
C ASP A 158 15.30 -17.94 -18.25
N ALA A 159 15.24 -18.19 -16.94
CA ALA A 159 15.38 -17.15 -15.92
C ALA A 159 16.77 -16.48 -15.97
N ASN A 160 17.84 -17.25 -16.20
CA ASN A 160 19.19 -16.68 -16.37
C ASN A 160 19.30 -15.84 -17.64
N LYS A 161 18.64 -16.22 -18.74
CA LYS A 161 18.57 -15.40 -19.97
C LYS A 161 17.84 -14.08 -19.74
N GLU A 162 16.74 -14.11 -19.00
CA GLU A 162 15.97 -12.90 -18.66
C GLU A 162 16.78 -11.96 -17.76
N ILE A 163 17.53 -12.50 -16.79
CA ILE A 163 18.47 -11.73 -15.95
C ILE A 163 19.60 -11.12 -16.80
N GLU A 164 20.16 -11.87 -17.75
CA GLU A 164 21.16 -11.38 -18.71
C GLU A 164 20.60 -10.25 -19.59
N GLU A 165 19.36 -10.39 -20.06
CA GLU A 165 18.68 -9.39 -20.89
C GLU A 165 18.39 -8.11 -20.10
N LEU A 166 17.92 -8.23 -18.86
CA LEU A 166 17.73 -7.08 -17.97
C LEU A 166 19.06 -6.36 -17.68
N LYS A 167 20.14 -7.11 -17.43
CA LYS A 167 21.49 -6.51 -17.26
C LYS A 167 22.00 -5.84 -18.54
N ARG A 168 21.66 -6.35 -19.73
CA ARG A 168 21.97 -5.68 -21.00
C ARG A 168 21.22 -4.36 -21.11
N LYS A 169 19.91 -4.37 -20.84
CA LYS A 169 19.06 -3.16 -20.87
C LYS A 169 19.53 -2.09 -19.88
N ASP A 170 19.98 -2.48 -18.68
CA ASP A 170 20.55 -1.52 -17.72
C ASP A 170 21.85 -0.88 -18.24
N ARG A 171 22.76 -1.67 -18.83
CA ARG A 171 23.99 -1.14 -19.45
C ARG A 171 23.68 -0.21 -20.62
N ASP A 172 22.71 -0.56 -21.45
CA ASP A 172 22.30 0.26 -22.59
C ASP A 172 21.65 1.57 -22.13
N MET A 173 20.85 1.53 -21.06
CA MET A 173 20.29 2.72 -20.43
C MET A 173 21.38 3.64 -19.87
N ASP A 174 22.40 3.10 -19.20
CA ASP A 174 23.53 3.89 -18.69
C ASP A 174 24.36 4.51 -19.82
N ASN A 175 24.54 3.78 -20.92
CA ASN A 175 25.21 4.29 -22.12
C ASN A 175 24.39 5.42 -22.78
N LEU A 176 23.06 5.24 -22.89
CA LEU A 176 22.16 6.27 -23.41
C LEU A 176 22.16 7.53 -22.55
N LYS A 177 22.19 7.39 -21.22
CA LYS A 177 22.33 8.54 -20.31
C LYS A 177 23.64 9.30 -20.57
N LYS A 178 24.76 8.59 -20.64
CA LYS A 178 26.06 9.21 -20.95
C LYS A 178 26.08 9.91 -22.31
N GLN A 179 25.46 9.32 -23.33
CA GLN A 179 25.33 9.94 -24.64
C GLN A 179 24.45 11.19 -24.59
N ALA A 180 23.33 11.15 -23.86
CA ALA A 180 22.46 12.31 -23.67
C ALA A 180 23.17 13.44 -22.94
N ASP A 181 23.91 13.14 -21.87
CA ASP A 181 24.71 14.13 -21.12
C ASP A 181 25.82 14.73 -21.99
N SER A 182 26.53 13.92 -22.76
CA SER A 182 27.56 14.39 -23.70
C SER A 182 26.96 15.30 -24.78
N ASN A 183 25.82 14.90 -25.35
CA ASN A 183 25.12 15.69 -26.37
C ASN A 183 24.59 17.01 -25.79
N HIS A 184 24.05 16.98 -24.58
CA HIS A 184 23.61 18.17 -23.86
C HIS A 184 24.75 19.17 -23.67
N ASN A 185 25.94 18.70 -23.28
CA ASN A 185 27.12 19.56 -23.13
C ASN A 185 27.55 20.21 -24.45
N GLU A 186 27.51 19.47 -25.57
CA GLU A 186 27.79 20.03 -26.90
C GLU A 186 26.75 21.07 -27.31
N TYR A 187 25.46 20.84 -27.02
CA TYR A 187 24.42 21.84 -27.25
C TYR A 187 24.63 23.11 -26.42
N MET A 188 25.01 22.98 -25.15
CA MET A 188 25.30 24.13 -24.29
C MET A 188 26.50 24.92 -24.83
N ARG A 189 27.57 24.22 -25.23
CA ARG A 189 28.75 24.85 -25.83
C ARG A 189 28.41 25.57 -27.14
N LEU A 190 27.65 24.93 -28.02
CA LEU A 190 27.25 25.52 -29.29
C LEU A 190 26.33 26.74 -29.07
N ALA A 191 25.45 26.68 -28.07
CA ALA A 191 24.61 27.82 -27.68
C ALA A 191 25.46 29.01 -27.16
N ASP A 192 26.49 28.74 -26.37
CA ASP A 192 27.44 29.76 -25.91
C ASP A 192 28.23 30.35 -27.09
N GLU A 193 28.73 29.52 -28.01
CA GLU A 193 29.41 29.98 -29.23
C GLU A 193 28.48 30.83 -30.12
N CYS A 194 27.22 30.43 -30.31
CA CYS A 194 26.22 31.23 -31.02
C CYS A 194 25.97 32.58 -30.34
N LYS A 195 25.87 32.60 -29.01
CA LYS A 195 25.68 33.83 -28.23
C LYS A 195 26.88 34.77 -28.35
N GLU A 196 28.09 34.23 -28.30
CA GLU A 196 29.31 35.02 -28.51
C GLU A 196 29.41 35.58 -29.93
N LEU A 197 29.10 34.77 -30.95
CA LEU A 197 29.11 35.20 -32.34
C LEU A 197 28.06 36.28 -32.58
N GLN A 198 26.87 36.15 -32.00
CA GLN A 198 25.82 37.18 -32.08
C GLN A 198 26.28 38.49 -31.44
N LYS A 199 26.88 38.44 -30.25
CA LYS A 199 27.45 39.62 -29.58
C LYS A 199 28.55 40.29 -30.42
N LYS A 200 29.41 39.51 -31.08
CA LYS A 200 30.45 40.02 -32.00
C LYS A 200 29.86 40.65 -33.27
N LEU A 201 28.72 40.15 -33.73
CA LEU A 201 27.99 40.69 -34.89
C LEU A 201 27.30 42.01 -34.53
N ASP A 202 26.66 42.07 -33.36
CA ASP A 202 26.01 43.27 -32.83
C ASP A 202 27.01 44.40 -32.60
N SER A 203 28.16 44.13 -31.96
CA SER A 203 29.20 45.15 -31.74
C SER A 203 29.84 45.66 -33.04
N LYS A 204 29.97 44.80 -34.06
CA LYS A 204 30.46 45.19 -35.40
C LYS A 204 29.44 46.03 -36.18
N ASN A 205 28.15 45.84 -35.93
CA ASN A 205 27.09 46.65 -36.54
C ASN A 205 26.98 48.02 -35.87
N GLU A 206 27.17 48.11 -34.55
CA GLU A 206 27.25 49.40 -33.83
C GLU A 206 28.47 50.22 -34.29
N SER A 207 29.66 49.61 -34.41
CA SER A 207 30.87 50.33 -34.85
C SER A 207 30.81 50.82 -36.31
N LYS A 208 29.86 50.33 -37.12
CA LYS A 208 29.61 50.82 -38.49
C LYS A 208 28.56 51.93 -38.56
N LYS A 209 27.82 52.18 -37.48
CA LYS A 209 26.77 53.20 -37.43
C LYS A 209 27.28 54.54 -36.91
N ASP A 210 28.41 54.52 -36.21
CA ASP A 210 29.09 55.70 -35.64
C ASP A 210 30.26 56.24 -36.50
N ALA A 211 30.43 55.73 -37.73
CA ALA A 211 31.41 56.18 -38.73
C ALA A 211 30.71 56.65 -40.01
#